data_AF-A0A7C5WJN4-F1
#
_entry.id   AF-A0A7C5WJN4-F1
#
_cell.length_a   1.000
_cell.length_b   1.000
_cell.length_c   1.000
_cell.angle_alpha   90.00
_cell.angle_beta   90.00
_cell.angle_gamma   90.00
#
_symmetry.space_group_name_H-M   'P 1'
#
loop_
_entity.id
_entity.type
_entity.pdbx_description
1 polymer ?
#
loop_
_entity_poly.entity_id
_entity_poly.type
_entity_poly.pdbx_seq_one_letter_code
_entity_poly.pdbx_strand_id
1 'polypeptide(L)' 'MKAEILAAAEADLLDAVSFYNEQSEGLGFEFAAEVKQTLARIFQFPDAWHPLSERTRRCRTKRFPYGVA' A
#
# COMPACT_ATOMS: atom_id res chain seq x y z
N MET A 1 8.63 15.40 -1.58
CA MET A 1 9.17 14.04 -1.30
C MET A 1 9.13 13.26 -2.61
N LYS A 2 10.23 12.59 -2.97
CA LYS A 2 10.26 11.68 -4.13
C LYS A 2 10.11 10.26 -3.60
N ALA A 3 9.32 9.44 -4.29
CA ALA A 3 9.13 8.04 -3.94
C ALA A 3 9.44 7.19 -5.15
N GLU A 4 10.09 6.06 -4.90
CA GLU A 4 10.38 5.05 -5.89
C GLU A 4 9.70 3.77 -5.43
N ILE A 5 8.86 3.20 -6.29
CA ILE A 5 8.21 1.91 -6.03
C ILE A 5 9.13 0.85 -6.62
N LEU A 6 9.54 -0.10 -5.77
CA LEU A 6 10.35 -1.23 -6.21
C LEU A 6 9.52 -2.12 -7.14
N ALA A 7 10.13 -2.72 -8.15
CA ALA A 7 9.45 -3.61 -9.09
C ALA A 7 8.72 -4.77 -8.38
N ALA A 8 9.29 -5.28 -7.28
CA ALA A 8 8.63 -6.30 -6.45
C ALA A 8 7.32 -5.78 -5.81
N ALA A 9 7.32 -4.54 -5.30
CA ALA A 9 6.13 -3.93 -4.72
C ALA A 9 5.06 -3.60 -5.77
N GLU A 10 5.47 -3.28 -7.00
CA GLU A 10 4.54 -3.11 -8.12
C GLU A 10 3.88 -4.45 -8.50
N ALA A 11 4.66 -5.54 -8.57
CA ALA A 11 4.12 -6.88 -8.80
C ALA A 11 3.15 -7.30 -7.69
N ASP A 12 3.53 -7.13 -6.42
CA ASP A 12 2.67 -7.42 -5.26
C ASP A 12 1.33 -6.66 -5.32
N LEU A 13 1.36 -5.39 -5.75
CA LEU A 13 0.15 -4.58 -5.91
C LEU A 13 -0.74 -5.13 -7.03
N LEU A 14 -0.17 -5.46 -8.19
CA LEU A 14 -0.92 -6.00 -9.33
C LEU A 14 -1.56 -7.36 -9.00
N ASP A 15 -0.82 -8.25 -8.35
CA ASP A 15 -1.30 -9.56 -7.94
C ASP A 15 -2.46 -9.43 -6.95
N ALA A 16 -2.34 -8.54 -5.95
CA ALA A 16 -3.41 -8.31 -5.00
C ALA A 16 -4.64 -7.65 -5.63
N VAL A 17 -4.47 -6.74 -6.61
CA VAL A 17 -5.58 -6.17 -7.39
C VAL A 17 -6.31 -7.26 -8.16
N SER A 18 -5.58 -8.14 -8.87
CA SER A 18 -6.18 -9.26 -9.62
C SER A 18 -6.94 -10.19 -8.69
N PHE A 19 -6.31 -10.62 -7.60
CA PHE A 19 -6.91 -11.50 -6.60
C PHE A 19 -8.22 -10.92 -6.07
N TYR A 20 -8.25 -9.67 -5.64
CA TYR A 20 -9.46 -9.06 -5.09
C TYR A 20 -10.55 -8.89 -6.14
N ASN A 21 -10.20 -8.57 -7.39
CA ASN A 21 -11.19 -8.43 -8.45
C ASN A 21 -11.81 -9.77 -8.87
N GLU A 22 -11.07 -10.88 -8.71
CA GLU A 22 -11.61 -12.24 -8.86
C GLU A 22 -12.58 -12.61 -7.73
N GLN A 23 -12.36 -12.10 -6.51
CA GLN A 23 -13.29 -12.35 -5.39
C GLN A 23 -14.62 -11.61 -5.57
N SER A 24 -14.58 -10.37 -6.07
CA SER A 24 -15.76 -9.57 -6.35
C SER A 24 -15.41 -8.48 -7.36
N GLU A 25 -16.23 -8.36 -8.40
CA GLU A 25 -16.05 -7.34 -9.43
C GLU A 25 -15.95 -5.94 -8.80
N GLY A 26 -14.86 -5.23 -9.10
CA GLY A 26 -14.60 -3.89 -8.61
C GLY A 26 -13.77 -3.83 -7.32
N LEU A 27 -13.69 -4.91 -6.55
CA LEU A 27 -12.95 -4.93 -5.27
C LEU A 27 -11.45 -4.69 -5.46
N GLY A 28 -10.87 -5.11 -6.60
CA GLY A 28 -9.49 -4.80 -6.96
C GLY A 28 -9.23 -3.29 -7.12
N PHE A 29 -10.18 -2.55 -7.70
CA PHE A 29 -10.08 -1.09 -7.81
C PHE A 29 -10.18 -0.42 -6.44
N GLU A 30 -11.05 -0.93 -5.56
CA GLU A 30 -11.16 -0.44 -4.19
C GLU A 30 -9.87 -0.68 -3.39
N PHE A 31 -9.20 -1.83 -3.60
CA PHE A 31 -7.89 -2.12 -3.03
C PHE A 31 -6.83 -1.13 -3.52
N ALA A 32 -6.72 -0.93 -4.85
CA ALA A 32 -5.78 0.03 -5.42
C ALA A 32 -6.01 1.47 -4.91
N ALA A 33 -7.27 1.89 -4.77
CA ALA A 33 -7.62 3.18 -4.22
C ALA A 33 -7.22 3.33 -2.75
N GLU A 34 -7.39 2.29 -1.92
CA GLU A 34 -6.96 2.30 -0.52
C GLU A 34 -5.42 2.35 -0.40
N VAL A 35 -4.69 1.63 -1.25
CA VAL A 35 -3.21 1.69 -1.29
C VAL A 35 -2.75 3.09 -1.69
N LYS A 36 -3.37 3.71 -2.70
CA LYS A 36 -3.08 5.11 -3.10
C LYS A 36 -3.32 6.09 -1.96
N GLN A 37 -4.42 5.94 -1.22
CA GLN A 37 -4.70 6.77 -0.04
C GLN A 37 -3.67 6.53 1.09
N THR A 38 -3.21 5.29 1.25
CA THR A 38 -2.18 4.93 2.21
C THR A 38 -0.86 5.60 1.87
N LEU A 39 -0.42 5.56 0.61
CA LEU A 39 0.76 6.27 0.13
C LEU A 39 0.64 7.80 0.31
N ALA A 40 -0.52 8.38 0.03
CA ALA A 40 -0.76 9.81 0.25
C ALA A 40 -0.56 10.20 1.73
N ARG A 41 -1.06 9.37 2.67
CA ARG A 41 -0.80 9.56 4.11
C ARG A 41 0.69 9.49 4.42
N ILE A 42 1.41 8.52 3.84
CA ILE A 42 2.86 8.35 4.05
C ILE A 42 3.63 9.59 3.58
N PHE A 43 3.32 10.11 2.40
CA PHE A 43 4.00 11.31 1.90
C PHE A 43 3.66 12.56 2.69
N GLN A 44 2.45 12.65 3.23
CA GLN A 44 2.04 13.77 4.08
C GLN A 44 2.74 13.73 5.45
N PHE A 45 2.93 12.54 6.02
CA PHE A 45 3.46 12.36 7.37
C PHE A 45 4.52 11.24 7.45
N PRO A 46 5.70 11.40 6.82
CA PRO A 46 6.69 10.31 6.68
C PRO A 46 7.14 9.68 8.00
N ASP A 47 7.16 10.46 9.09
CA ASP A 47 7.64 10.02 10.40
C ASP A 47 6.52 9.57 11.35
N ALA A 48 5.25 9.52 10.90
CA ALA A 48 4.10 9.24 11.76
C ALA A 48 4.03 7.78 12.27
N TRP A 49 4.65 6.82 11.58
CA TRP A 49 4.63 5.41 11.98
C TRP A 49 5.89 5.04 12.73
N HIS A 50 5.77 4.23 13.78
CA HIS A 50 6.91 3.72 14.54
C HIS A 50 7.93 3.01 13.62
N PRO A 51 9.24 3.28 13.77
CA PRO A 51 10.26 2.57 13.00
C PRO A 51 10.25 1.08 13.37
N LEU A 52 10.23 0.22 12.36
CA LEU A 52 10.41 -1.23 12.53
C LEU A 52 11.89 -1.63 12.43
N SER A 53 12.69 -0.80 11.76
CA SER A 53 14.14 -0.89 11.65
C SER A 53 14.71 0.53 11.51
N GLU A 54 16.03 0.65 11.37
CA GLU A 54 16.68 1.93 11.09
C GLU A 54 16.15 2.60 9.80
N ARG A 55 15.68 1.81 8.82
CA ARG A 55 15.34 2.30 7.47
C ARG A 55 13.90 2.03 7.05
N THR A 56 13.08 1.42 7.91
CA THR A 56 11.75 0.93 7.52
C THR A 56 10.70 1.36 8.53
N ARG A 57 9.59 1.88 8.02
CA ARG A 57 8.35 2.16 8.76
C ARG A 57 7.21 1.48 8.01
N ARG A 58 6.20 0.98 8.72
CA ARG A 58 5.04 0.33 8.09
C ARG A 58 3.76 1.10 8.34
N CYS A 59 3.09 1.49 7.26
CA CYS A 59 1.74 2.04 7.31
C CYS A 59 0.74 0.96 6.89
N ARG A 60 -0.26 0.70 7.74
CA ARG A 60 -1.35 -0.20 7.37
C ARG A 60 -2.40 0.51 6.53
N THR A 61 -2.96 -0.22 5.57
CA THR A 61 -4.23 0.16 4.95
C THR A 61 -5.36 0.07 5.98
N LYS A 62 -6.46 0.81 5.76
CA LYS A 62 -7.60 0.85 6.70
C LYS A 62 -8.55 -0.33 6.51
N ARG A 63 -8.78 -0.71 5.25
CA ARG A 63 -9.83 -1.66 4.86
C ARG A 63 -9.32 -3.07 4.58
N PHE A 64 -8.09 -3.18 4.09
CA PHE A 64 -7.53 -4.45 3.64
C PHE A 64 -6.44 -4.94 4.61
N PRO A 65 -6.14 -6.24 4.66
CA PRO A 65 -5.11 -6.79 5.55
C PRO A 65 -3.69 -6.58 5.01
N TYR A 66 -3.38 -5.37 4.51
CA TYR A 66 -2.10 -5.03 3.87
C TYR A 66 -1.40 -3.86 4.57
N GLY A 67 -0.07 -3.84 4.49
CA GLY A 67 0.77 -2.73 4.91
C GLY A 67 1.80 -2.36 3.85
N VAL A 68 2.09 -1.06 3.76
CA VAL A 68 3.13 -0.48 2.90
C VAL A 68 4.35 -0.20 3.78
N ALA A 69 5.52 -0.68 3.38
CA ALA A 69 6.78 -0.57 4.12
C ALA A 69 7.99 -0.44 3.19
#